data_AF-A0A5E3X2K0-F1
#
_entry.id   AF-A0A5E3X2K0-F1
#
_cell.length_a   1.000
_cell.length_b   1.000
_cell.length_c   1.000
_cell.angle_alpha   90.00
_cell.angle_beta   90.00
_cell.angle_gamma   90.00
#
_symmetry.space_group_name_H-M   'P 1'
#
loop_
_entity.id
_entity.type
_entity.pdbx_description
1 polymer ?
#
loop_
_entity_poly.entity_id
_entity_poly.type
_entity_poly.pdbx_seq_one_letter_code
_entity_poly.pdbx_strand_id
1 'polypeptide(L)'
;MAPVHIQISDRNPLSDYTRAVSLLLQLQGKGEANLNSIISVLQKFSPLPDGQVLRPRAPDFPQRDVLERDVRTAIELMDAKTTDWKTAARTFPVIITLYELYSTRVDAISAYNMRAPPIPGAHYPPAPIAGNVPDEDVYRASDRLRLLRPIDDIIGFYYGALRNGTLQDPLLTYVVNFVYQIVSHYGPERELSLQTTSDFFLGLRREASGSIYAFVLLSTGYDFPPDVISPADVLGWAESSVAGLVGSVQQGHFVEQLFSGQKFNRQTYAALNPLTRHALRCPYDIWPALTGCCIACGRTAARFSCTRCRRILYCGRDCQLA
;
A
#
# COMPACT_ATOMS: atom_id res chain seq x y z
N MET A 1 -28.43 -28.52 -1.00
CA MET A 1 -27.74 -27.74 -2.05
C MET A 1 -26.62 -26.98 -1.38
N ALA A 2 -25.38 -27.18 -1.83
CA ALA A 2 -24.22 -26.46 -1.31
C ALA A 2 -24.34 -24.96 -1.65
N PRO A 3 -23.85 -24.05 -0.79
CA PRO A 3 -24.04 -22.61 -0.97
C PRO A 3 -23.37 -22.10 -2.25
N VAL A 4 -24.09 -21.24 -2.98
CA VAL A 4 -23.59 -20.45 -4.09
C VAL A 4 -22.56 -19.48 -3.52
N HIS A 5 -21.28 -19.73 -3.76
CA HIS A 5 -20.20 -18.92 -3.20
C HIS A 5 -20.19 -17.52 -3.83
N ILE A 6 -20.65 -16.57 -3.03
CA ILE A 6 -20.55 -15.13 -3.22
C ILE A 6 -19.06 -14.74 -3.24
N GLN A 7 -18.67 -13.78 -4.08
CA GLN A 7 -17.38 -13.12 -3.93
C GLN A 7 -17.45 -12.20 -2.69
N ILE A 8 -17.20 -12.81 -1.54
CA ILE A 8 -17.26 -12.21 -0.22
C ILE A 8 -15.88 -11.60 0.04
N SER A 9 -15.86 -10.32 0.39
CA SER A 9 -14.69 -9.73 1.03
C SER A 9 -14.98 -9.62 2.52
N ASP A 10 -14.10 -10.17 3.34
CA ASP A 10 -13.95 -9.83 4.75
C ASP A 10 -13.09 -8.57 4.95
N ARG A 11 -12.26 -8.22 3.94
CA ARG A 11 -11.32 -7.09 4.04
C ARG A 11 -11.94 -5.73 4.33
N ASN A 12 -13.10 -5.41 3.74
CA ASN A 12 -13.73 -4.10 3.93
C ASN A 12 -15.17 -4.23 4.37
N PRO A 13 -15.53 -3.68 5.54
CA PRO A 13 -16.90 -3.65 5.99
C PRO A 13 -17.76 -2.78 5.05
N LEU A 14 -19.04 -3.12 4.92
CA LEU A 14 -20.00 -2.33 4.14
C LEU A 14 -20.02 -0.83 4.52
N SER A 15 -19.69 -0.54 5.79
CA SER A 15 -19.58 0.81 6.31
C SER A 15 -18.57 1.68 5.56
N ASP A 16 -17.49 1.10 5.02
CA ASP A 16 -16.47 1.86 4.30
C ASP A 16 -16.96 2.29 2.92
N TYR A 17 -17.68 1.44 2.18
CA TYR A 17 -18.35 1.83 0.93
C TYR A 17 -19.45 2.88 1.18
N THR A 18 -20.23 2.72 2.26
CA THR A 18 -21.28 3.69 2.64
C THR A 18 -20.68 5.06 2.99
N ARG A 19 -19.54 5.05 3.71
CA ARG A 19 -18.76 6.26 4.02
C ARG A 19 -18.22 6.90 2.75
N ALA A 20 -17.70 6.11 1.82
CA ALA A 20 -17.20 6.58 0.54
C ALA A 20 -18.31 7.27 -0.27
N VAL A 21 -19.48 6.65 -0.44
CA VAL A 21 -20.64 7.26 -1.12
C VAL A 21 -21.02 8.59 -0.48
N SER A 22 -21.11 8.63 0.85
CA SER A 22 -21.50 9.84 1.57
C SER A 22 -20.51 10.98 1.36
N LEU A 23 -19.20 10.71 1.42
CA LEU A 23 -18.16 11.71 1.20
C LEU A 23 -18.14 12.20 -0.25
N LEU A 24 -18.25 11.30 -1.22
CA LEU A 24 -18.26 11.66 -2.65
C LEU A 24 -19.47 12.50 -3.03
N LEU A 25 -20.65 12.21 -2.48
CA LEU A 25 -21.85 13.03 -2.68
C LEU A 25 -21.68 14.45 -2.10
N GLN A 26 -20.97 14.59 -0.97
CA GLN A 26 -20.66 15.90 -0.40
C GLN A 26 -19.71 16.70 -1.30
N LEU A 27 -18.67 16.08 -1.86
CA LEU A 27 -17.75 16.72 -2.81
C LEU A 27 -18.48 17.11 -4.10
N GLN A 28 -19.30 16.22 -4.65
CA GLN A 28 -20.11 16.50 -5.84
C GLN A 28 -21.13 17.63 -5.61
N GLY A 29 -21.77 17.67 -4.43
CA GLY A 29 -22.72 18.72 -4.05
C GLY A 29 -22.10 20.12 -3.95
N LYS A 30 -20.78 20.20 -3.79
CA LYS A 30 -20.02 21.47 -3.84
C LYS A 30 -19.67 21.90 -5.28
N GLY A 31 -20.06 21.13 -6.29
CA GLY A 31 -19.80 21.42 -7.70
C GLY A 31 -18.37 21.11 -8.15
N GLU A 32 -17.63 20.31 -7.39
CA GLU A 32 -16.18 20.12 -7.57
C GLU A 32 -15.81 19.16 -8.72
N ALA A 33 -16.62 18.14 -9.00
CA ALA A 33 -16.47 17.24 -10.15
C ALA A 33 -17.71 16.37 -10.37
N ASN A 34 -17.83 15.75 -11.55
CA ASN A 34 -18.80 14.67 -11.80
C ASN A 34 -18.21 13.32 -11.34
N LEU A 35 -18.72 12.80 -10.22
CA LEU A 35 -18.28 11.55 -9.60
C LEU A 35 -19.36 10.45 -9.69
N ASN A 36 -20.39 10.65 -10.52
CA ASN A 36 -21.55 9.77 -10.61
C ASN A 36 -21.18 8.32 -10.95
N SER A 37 -20.19 8.11 -11.81
CA SER A 37 -19.78 6.76 -12.22
C SER A 37 -19.23 5.95 -11.04
N ILE A 38 -18.32 6.52 -10.25
CA ILE A 38 -17.77 5.83 -9.06
C ILE A 38 -18.81 5.71 -7.93
N ILE A 39 -19.67 6.72 -7.75
CA ILE A 39 -20.77 6.66 -6.78
C ILE A 39 -21.73 5.52 -7.14
N SER A 40 -22.08 5.38 -8.42
CA SER A 40 -22.97 4.32 -8.89
C SER A 40 -22.40 2.94 -8.64
N VAL A 41 -21.10 2.73 -8.89
CA VAL A 41 -20.39 1.47 -8.60
C VAL A 41 -20.42 1.17 -7.10
N LEU A 42 -20.05 2.15 -6.26
CA LEU A 42 -20.03 1.96 -4.81
C LEU A 42 -21.41 1.62 -4.22
N GLN A 43 -22.49 2.18 -4.80
CA GLN A 43 -23.86 1.86 -4.42
C GLN A 43 -24.31 0.44 -4.81
N LYS A 44 -23.56 -0.28 -5.66
CA LYS A 44 -23.85 -1.68 -6.00
C LYS A 44 -23.31 -2.66 -4.95
N PHE A 45 -22.42 -2.23 -4.05
CA PHE A 45 -21.99 -3.05 -2.93
C PHE A 45 -23.16 -3.25 -1.98
N SER A 46 -23.61 -4.49 -1.80
CA SER A 46 -24.81 -4.81 -1.03
C SER A 46 -24.48 -5.71 0.16
N PRO A 47 -25.11 -5.53 1.34
CA PRO A 47 -24.94 -6.46 2.44
C PRO A 47 -25.55 -7.83 2.11
N LEU A 48 -24.96 -8.86 2.69
CA LEU A 48 -25.45 -10.22 2.71
C LEU A 48 -25.50 -10.75 4.16
N PRO A 49 -26.17 -11.88 4.42
CA PRO A 49 -26.14 -12.52 5.74
C PRO A 49 -24.71 -12.75 6.25
N ASP A 50 -24.55 -12.87 7.57
CA ASP A 50 -23.27 -13.15 8.24
C ASP A 50 -22.17 -12.10 8.00
N GLY A 51 -22.54 -10.86 7.67
CA GLY A 51 -21.58 -9.76 7.49
C GLY A 51 -20.87 -9.74 6.14
N GLN A 52 -21.32 -10.57 5.20
CA GLN A 52 -20.78 -10.64 3.86
C GLN A 52 -21.18 -9.44 3.00
N VAL A 53 -20.38 -9.10 1.99
CA VAL A 53 -20.68 -8.02 1.04
C VAL A 53 -20.68 -8.56 -0.38
N LEU A 54 -21.78 -8.31 -1.10
CA LEU A 54 -21.92 -8.58 -2.52
C LEU A 54 -21.21 -7.49 -3.33
N ARG A 55 -20.28 -7.88 -4.20
CA ARG A 55 -19.53 -6.98 -5.09
C ARG A 55 -20.26 -6.67 -6.42
N PRO A 56 -19.98 -5.53 -7.09
CA PRO A 56 -20.52 -5.21 -8.41
C PRO A 56 -20.04 -6.18 -9.50
N ARG A 57 -20.80 -6.32 -10.59
CA ARG A 57 -20.45 -7.17 -11.74
C ARG A 57 -19.62 -6.39 -12.76
N ALA A 58 -18.96 -7.08 -13.69
CA ALA A 58 -18.16 -6.43 -14.74
C ALA A 58 -18.89 -5.31 -15.50
N PRO A 59 -20.16 -5.46 -15.94
CA PRO A 59 -20.88 -4.40 -16.64
C PRO A 59 -21.29 -3.21 -15.75
N ASP A 60 -21.21 -3.36 -14.43
CA ASP A 60 -21.53 -2.28 -13.50
C ASP A 60 -20.34 -1.30 -13.36
N PHE A 61 -19.12 -1.71 -13.73
CA PHE A 61 -17.93 -0.85 -13.73
C PHE A 61 -17.81 -0.03 -15.02
N PRO A 62 -17.33 1.23 -14.94
CA PRO A 62 -16.96 1.99 -16.12
C PRO A 62 -15.71 1.38 -16.80
N GLN A 63 -15.41 1.89 -18.00
CA GLN A 63 -14.14 1.63 -18.66
C GLN A 63 -12.96 2.05 -17.77
N ARG A 64 -11.84 1.35 -17.92
CA ARG A 64 -10.64 1.52 -17.10
C ARG A 64 -10.17 2.97 -16.99
N ASP A 65 -10.03 3.69 -18.10
CA ASP A 65 -9.52 5.07 -18.09
C ASP A 65 -10.49 6.04 -17.39
N VAL A 66 -11.79 5.78 -17.48
CA VAL A 66 -12.83 6.54 -16.77
C VAL A 66 -12.73 6.29 -15.27
N LEU A 67 -12.58 5.02 -14.86
CA LEU A 67 -12.37 4.67 -13.44
C LEU A 67 -11.10 5.34 -12.90
N GLU A 68 -9.99 5.24 -13.65
CA GLU A 68 -8.69 5.87 -13.34
C GLU A 68 -8.82 7.35 -13.04
N ARG A 69 -9.43 8.08 -13.98
CA ARG A 69 -9.64 9.51 -13.87
C ARG A 69 -10.53 9.87 -12.69
N ASP A 70 -11.66 9.18 -12.53
CA ASP A 70 -12.68 9.54 -11.53
C ASP A 70 -12.17 9.27 -10.11
N VAL A 71 -11.46 8.16 -9.86
CA VAL A 71 -10.81 7.89 -8.57
C VAL A 71 -9.71 8.91 -8.28
N ARG A 72 -8.84 9.21 -9.25
CA ARG A 72 -7.79 10.23 -9.07
C ARG A 72 -8.41 11.57 -8.66
N THR A 73 -9.42 12.01 -9.42
CA THR A 73 -10.13 13.26 -9.15
C THR A 73 -10.75 13.25 -7.76
N ALA A 74 -11.40 12.15 -7.36
CA ALA A 74 -11.99 12.03 -6.03
C ALA A 74 -10.95 12.13 -4.90
N ILE A 75 -9.78 11.48 -5.05
CA ILE A 75 -8.71 11.55 -4.03
C ILE A 75 -8.14 12.97 -3.94
N GLU A 76 -7.91 13.63 -5.08
CA GLU A 76 -7.41 15.01 -5.14
C GLU A 76 -8.38 15.99 -4.45
N LEU A 77 -9.70 15.84 -4.66
CA LEU A 77 -10.73 16.69 -4.06
C LEU A 77 -10.88 16.50 -2.54
N MET A 78 -10.49 15.35 -1.98
CA MET A 78 -10.59 15.12 -0.54
C MET A 78 -9.60 15.96 0.28
N ASP A 79 -8.58 16.53 -0.35
CA ASP A 79 -7.50 17.31 0.27
C ASP A 79 -6.98 16.69 1.58
N ALA A 80 -6.57 15.42 1.48
CA ALA A 80 -6.19 14.62 2.66
C ALA A 80 -4.84 15.05 3.29
N LYS A 81 -4.21 16.13 2.82
CA LYS A 81 -2.98 16.72 3.38
C LYS A 81 -3.32 17.62 4.56
N THR A 82 -3.64 17.01 5.71
CA THR A 82 -4.13 17.72 6.89
C THR A 82 -3.36 17.39 8.15
N THR A 83 -3.28 18.33 9.09
CA THR A 83 -2.79 18.08 10.45
C THR A 83 -3.90 17.70 11.43
N ASP A 84 -5.17 17.73 10.99
CA ASP A 84 -6.31 17.27 11.81
C ASP A 84 -6.52 15.76 11.63
N TRP A 85 -6.26 15.02 12.72
CA TRP A 85 -6.43 13.57 12.75
C TRP A 85 -7.86 13.12 12.50
N LYS A 86 -8.89 13.92 12.83
CA LYS A 86 -10.30 13.53 12.59
C LYS A 86 -10.60 13.54 11.10
N THR A 87 -10.08 14.52 10.39
CA THR A 87 -10.17 14.60 8.94
C THR A 87 -9.42 13.43 8.29
N ALA A 88 -8.21 13.10 8.75
CA ALA A 88 -7.46 11.93 8.30
C ALA A 88 -8.22 10.61 8.54
N ALA A 89 -8.74 10.41 9.74
CA ALA A 89 -9.53 9.23 10.12
C ALA A 89 -10.78 9.04 9.26
N ARG A 90 -11.39 10.12 8.78
CA ARG A 90 -12.54 10.09 7.88
C ARG A 90 -12.16 9.82 6.42
N THR A 91 -11.04 10.37 5.95
CA THR A 91 -10.66 10.39 4.53
C THR A 91 -9.85 9.18 4.10
N PHE A 92 -8.87 8.73 4.90
CA PHE A 92 -8.00 7.60 4.52
C PHE A 92 -8.75 6.31 4.19
N PRO A 93 -9.75 5.86 4.99
CA PRO A 93 -10.50 4.65 4.63
C PRO A 93 -11.23 4.78 3.29
N VAL A 94 -11.69 5.99 2.95
CA VAL A 94 -12.35 6.24 1.67
C VAL A 94 -11.33 6.16 0.52
N ILE A 95 -10.14 6.73 0.70
CA ILE A 95 -9.06 6.64 -0.31
C ILE A 95 -8.67 5.18 -0.56
N ILE A 96 -8.56 4.37 0.50
CA ILE A 96 -8.30 2.93 0.41
C ILE A 96 -9.42 2.23 -0.37
N THR A 97 -10.69 2.48 0.00
CA THR A 97 -11.86 1.91 -0.69
C THR A 97 -11.87 2.24 -2.18
N LEU A 98 -11.54 3.48 -2.55
CA LEU A 98 -11.45 3.91 -3.96
C LEU A 98 -10.30 3.22 -4.69
N TYR A 99 -9.17 3.04 -4.03
CA TYR A 99 -8.00 2.35 -4.56
C TYR A 99 -8.30 0.86 -4.84
N GLU A 100 -9.17 0.22 -4.07
CA GLU A 100 -9.53 -1.20 -4.25
C GLU A 100 -10.50 -1.47 -5.40
N LEU A 101 -11.20 -0.44 -5.90
CA LEU A 101 -12.15 -0.60 -7.00
C LEU A 101 -11.52 -1.19 -8.26
N TYR A 102 -10.23 -0.96 -8.48
CA TYR A 102 -9.47 -1.53 -9.60
C TYR A 102 -9.35 -3.04 -9.52
N SER A 103 -8.85 -3.53 -8.39
CA SER A 103 -8.67 -4.96 -8.17
C SER A 103 -10.03 -5.65 -8.19
N THR A 104 -11.06 -5.01 -7.63
CA THR A 104 -12.44 -5.49 -7.70
C THR A 104 -12.97 -5.57 -9.14
N ARG A 105 -12.66 -4.58 -9.99
CA ARG A 105 -13.05 -4.57 -11.41
C ARG A 105 -12.39 -5.72 -12.19
N VAL A 106 -11.09 -5.95 -11.99
CA VAL A 106 -10.35 -7.03 -12.66
C VAL A 106 -10.94 -8.39 -12.30
N ASP A 107 -11.17 -8.62 -11.00
CA ASP A 107 -11.81 -9.84 -10.53
C ASP A 107 -13.19 -10.04 -11.18
N ALA A 108 -14.00 -8.97 -11.23
CA ALA A 108 -15.33 -9.02 -11.81
C ALA A 108 -15.32 -9.37 -13.31
N ILE A 109 -14.36 -8.82 -14.08
CA ILE A 109 -14.17 -9.16 -15.51
C ILE A 109 -13.77 -10.61 -15.67
N SER A 110 -12.79 -11.06 -14.88
CA SER A 110 -12.32 -12.45 -14.92
C SER A 110 -13.46 -13.43 -14.68
N ALA A 111 -14.25 -13.20 -13.63
CA ALA A 111 -15.40 -14.04 -13.29
C ALA A 111 -16.50 -14.00 -14.36
N TYR A 112 -16.72 -12.85 -15.00
CA TYR A 112 -17.70 -12.68 -16.07
C TYR A 112 -17.30 -13.44 -17.34
N ASN A 113 -16.04 -13.33 -17.77
CA ASN A 113 -15.55 -13.91 -19.01
C ASN A 113 -15.31 -15.42 -18.94
N MET A 114 -15.03 -15.97 -17.74
CA MET A 114 -14.84 -17.42 -17.55
C MET A 114 -16.08 -18.24 -17.94
N ARG A 115 -17.28 -17.64 -18.08
CA ARG A 115 -18.53 -18.40 -18.29
C ARG A 115 -19.46 -17.83 -19.36
N ALA A 116 -20.01 -18.74 -20.16
CA ALA A 116 -21.26 -18.57 -20.89
C ALA A 116 -22.24 -19.71 -20.54
N PRO A 117 -23.53 -19.44 -20.20
CA PRO A 117 -24.15 -18.16 -19.89
C PRO A 117 -24.17 -17.86 -18.37
N PRO A 118 -24.20 -16.57 -17.98
CA PRO A 118 -24.35 -16.18 -16.59
C PRO A 118 -25.72 -16.61 -16.06
N ILE A 119 -25.75 -17.29 -14.91
CA ILE A 119 -27.01 -17.58 -14.21
C ILE A 119 -27.37 -16.31 -13.40
N PRO A 120 -28.52 -15.66 -13.66
CA PRO A 120 -28.94 -14.50 -12.88
C PRO A 120 -28.99 -14.83 -11.38
N GLY A 121 -28.26 -14.08 -10.56
CA GLY A 121 -28.17 -14.30 -9.11
C GLY A 121 -27.16 -15.37 -8.66
N ALA A 122 -26.41 -16.00 -9.57
CA ALA A 122 -25.29 -16.86 -9.20
C ALA A 122 -23.96 -16.09 -9.20
N HIS A 123 -23.17 -16.32 -8.17
CA HIS A 123 -21.84 -15.75 -7.98
C HIS A 123 -20.79 -16.85 -8.08
N TYR A 124 -19.64 -16.52 -8.67
CA TYR A 124 -18.61 -17.49 -9.03
C TYR A 124 -17.31 -17.17 -8.25
N PRO A 125 -16.51 -18.19 -7.89
CA PRO A 125 -15.22 -17.98 -7.26
C PRO A 125 -14.29 -17.14 -8.16
N PRO A 126 -13.20 -16.56 -7.60
CA PRO A 126 -12.19 -15.88 -8.39
C PRO A 126 -11.77 -16.75 -9.57
N ALA A 127 -11.90 -16.21 -10.78
CA ALA A 127 -11.48 -16.89 -12.00
C ALA A 127 -10.01 -16.56 -12.29
N PRO A 128 -9.26 -17.48 -12.92
CA PRO A 128 -7.88 -17.19 -13.34
C PRO A 128 -7.85 -15.95 -14.22
N ILE A 129 -7.03 -14.95 -13.87
CA ILE A 129 -6.91 -13.73 -14.69
C ILE A 129 -6.38 -14.05 -16.08
N ALA A 130 -5.38 -14.94 -16.15
CA ALA A 130 -4.79 -15.40 -17.40
C ALA A 130 -5.86 -16.05 -18.28
N GLY A 131 -6.11 -15.44 -19.44
CA GLY A 131 -7.08 -15.92 -20.43
C GLY A 131 -8.54 -15.48 -20.21
N ASN A 132 -8.87 -14.85 -19.07
CA ASN A 132 -10.23 -14.35 -18.81
C ASN A 132 -10.29 -12.82 -18.68
N VAL A 133 -9.17 -12.11 -18.57
CA VAL A 133 -9.14 -10.64 -18.58
C VAL A 133 -8.41 -10.15 -19.83
N PRO A 134 -9.02 -9.27 -20.65
CA PRO A 134 -8.34 -8.64 -21.79
C PRO A 134 -7.06 -7.92 -21.34
N ASP A 135 -6.00 -7.95 -22.15
CA ASP A 135 -4.71 -7.33 -21.80
C ASP A 135 -4.82 -5.84 -21.46
N GLU A 136 -5.73 -5.11 -22.12
CA GLU A 136 -6.04 -3.70 -21.85
C GLU A 136 -6.66 -3.46 -20.47
N ASP A 137 -7.30 -4.47 -19.88
CA ASP A 137 -7.90 -4.43 -18.56
C ASP A 137 -6.99 -4.98 -17.44
N VAL A 138 -5.85 -5.57 -17.81
CA VAL A 138 -4.82 -6.01 -16.85
C VAL A 138 -4.07 -4.80 -16.31
N TYR A 139 -4.01 -4.66 -14.98
CA TYR A 139 -3.31 -3.55 -14.33
C TYR A 139 -1.85 -3.92 -14.07
N ARG A 140 -0.96 -3.40 -14.89
CA ARG A 140 0.48 -3.53 -14.69
C ARG A 140 0.98 -2.53 -13.65
N ALA A 141 2.18 -2.74 -13.13
CA ALA A 141 2.78 -1.82 -12.16
C ALA A 141 2.84 -0.36 -12.67
N SER A 142 3.11 -0.13 -13.96
CA SER A 142 3.09 1.21 -14.57
C SER A 142 1.73 1.89 -14.52
N ASP A 143 0.66 1.11 -14.58
CA ASP A 143 -0.71 1.62 -14.48
C ASP A 143 -1.04 1.99 -13.04
N ARG A 144 -0.52 1.19 -12.09
CA ARG A 144 -0.61 1.49 -10.67
C ARG A 144 0.10 2.78 -10.29
N LEU A 145 1.24 3.09 -10.89
CA LEU A 145 1.94 4.36 -10.63
C LEU A 145 1.08 5.59 -10.90
N ARG A 146 0.26 5.57 -11.96
CA ARG A 146 -0.63 6.69 -12.30
C ARG A 146 -1.71 6.91 -11.24
N LEU A 147 -2.19 5.82 -10.65
CA LEU A 147 -3.19 5.82 -9.58
C LEU A 147 -2.62 6.20 -8.22
N LEU A 148 -1.38 5.79 -7.97
CA LEU A 148 -0.70 6.07 -6.70
C LEU A 148 -0.23 7.52 -6.61
N ARG A 149 -0.18 8.29 -7.71
CA ARG A 149 0.35 9.65 -7.69
C ARG A 149 -0.29 10.60 -6.66
N PRO A 150 -1.63 10.72 -6.53
CA PRO A 150 -2.22 11.56 -5.48
C PRO A 150 -1.93 11.02 -4.08
N ILE A 151 -1.81 9.70 -3.93
CA ILE A 151 -1.45 9.04 -2.66
C ILE A 151 0.02 9.35 -2.32
N ASP A 152 0.91 9.35 -3.30
CA ASP A 152 2.32 9.71 -3.16
C ASP A 152 2.47 11.16 -2.66
N ASP A 153 1.66 12.09 -3.17
CA ASP A 153 1.65 13.49 -2.72
C ASP A 153 1.20 13.61 -1.25
N ILE A 154 0.19 12.84 -0.84
CA ILE A 154 -0.29 12.76 0.56
C ILE A 154 0.82 12.19 1.45
N ILE A 155 1.45 11.09 1.03
CA ILE A 155 2.52 10.44 1.79
C ILE A 155 3.75 11.33 1.89
N GLY A 156 4.09 12.05 0.82
CA GLY A 156 5.19 13.02 0.80
C GLY A 156 4.98 14.15 1.81
N PHE A 157 3.77 14.70 1.88
CA PHE A 157 3.40 15.69 2.89
C PHE A 157 3.62 15.17 4.33
N TYR A 158 3.10 13.99 4.65
CA TYR A 158 3.24 13.41 5.98
C TYR A 158 4.65 12.97 6.29
N TYR A 159 5.41 12.50 5.31
CA TYR A 159 6.81 12.16 5.48
C TYR A 159 7.64 13.42 5.81
N GLY A 160 7.37 14.54 5.14
CA GLY A 160 7.96 15.83 5.51
C GLY A 160 7.66 16.21 6.97
N ALA A 161 6.41 16.05 7.41
CA ALA A 161 6.02 16.29 8.81
C ALA A 161 6.71 15.32 9.79
N LEU A 162 6.85 14.05 9.44
CA LEU A 162 7.58 13.05 10.22
C LEU A 162 9.04 13.45 10.39
N ARG A 163 9.72 13.84 9.30
CA ARG A 163 11.13 14.26 9.31
C ARG A 163 11.38 15.52 10.13
N ASN A 164 10.40 16.42 10.17
CA ASN A 164 10.46 17.64 10.96
C ASN A 164 10.02 17.45 12.42
N GLY A 165 9.60 16.24 12.82
CA GLY A 165 9.11 15.95 14.17
C GLY A 165 7.74 16.56 14.49
N THR A 166 7.00 17.02 13.47
CA THR A 166 5.68 17.65 13.64
C THR A 166 4.52 16.66 13.48
N LEU A 167 4.78 15.47 12.92
CA LEU A 167 3.80 14.38 12.86
C LEU A 167 3.78 13.64 14.20
N GLN A 168 2.67 13.77 14.92
CA GLN A 168 2.49 13.22 16.27
C GLN A 168 1.21 12.40 16.36
N ASP A 169 1.04 11.65 17.44
CA ASP A 169 -0.20 10.93 17.71
C ASP A 169 -1.38 11.87 18.01
N PRO A 170 -2.61 11.48 17.65
CA PRO A 170 -2.99 10.20 17.03
C PRO A 170 -2.85 10.18 15.50
N LEU A 171 -2.51 11.30 14.86
CA LEU A 171 -2.43 11.43 13.41
C LEU A 171 -1.38 10.46 12.80
N LEU A 172 -0.22 10.32 13.46
CA LEU A 172 0.82 9.39 13.05
C LEU A 172 0.27 7.96 12.87
N THR A 173 -0.48 7.47 13.86
CA THR A 173 -1.09 6.13 13.82
C THR A 173 -2.01 5.95 12.60
N TYR A 174 -2.84 6.94 12.26
CA TYR A 174 -3.70 6.89 11.07
C TYR A 174 -2.91 6.89 9.76
N VAL A 175 -1.84 7.69 9.68
CA VAL A 175 -0.98 7.74 8.49
C VAL A 175 -0.24 6.42 8.30
N VAL A 176 0.33 5.87 9.38
CA VAL A 176 1.02 4.58 9.33
C VAL A 176 0.06 3.47 8.88
N ASN A 177 -1.15 3.41 9.45
CA ASN A 177 -2.17 2.44 9.02
C ASN A 177 -2.57 2.64 7.56
N PHE A 178 -2.76 3.88 7.12
CA PHE A 178 -3.10 4.19 5.73
C PHE A 178 -2.03 3.67 4.76
N VAL A 179 -0.76 3.96 5.01
CA VAL A 179 0.33 3.47 4.16
C VAL A 179 0.46 1.95 4.21
N TYR A 180 0.30 1.35 5.40
CA TYR A 180 0.30 -0.10 5.55
C TYR A 180 -0.77 -0.77 4.67
N GLN A 181 -1.99 -0.26 4.69
CA GLN A 181 -3.09 -0.79 3.87
C GLN A 181 -2.84 -0.60 2.37
N ILE A 182 -2.30 0.54 1.94
CA ILE A 182 -1.92 0.72 0.52
C ILE A 182 -0.91 -0.34 0.08
N VAL A 183 0.11 -0.63 0.91
CA VAL A 183 1.13 -1.64 0.56
C VAL A 183 0.59 -3.06 0.65
N SER A 184 -0.38 -3.34 1.54
CA SER A 184 -1.00 -4.66 1.63
C SER A 184 -1.75 -5.06 0.34
N HIS A 185 -2.09 -4.09 -0.52
CA HIS A 185 -2.63 -4.40 -1.84
C HIS A 185 -1.59 -4.91 -2.85
N TYR A 186 -0.29 -4.70 -2.65
CA TYR A 186 0.73 -5.04 -3.65
C TYR A 186 0.80 -6.53 -3.96
N GLY A 187 0.63 -7.41 -2.96
CA GLY A 187 0.61 -8.86 -3.18
C GLY A 187 -0.54 -9.33 -4.07
N PRO A 188 -1.81 -9.06 -3.70
CA PRO A 188 -2.95 -9.35 -4.56
C PRO A 188 -2.84 -8.70 -5.94
N GLU A 189 -2.41 -7.45 -6.02
CA GLU A 189 -2.28 -6.75 -7.31
C GLU A 189 -1.21 -7.36 -8.22
N ARG A 190 -0.11 -7.84 -7.66
CA ARG A 190 0.90 -8.60 -8.41
C ARG A 190 0.27 -9.81 -9.08
N GLU A 191 -0.57 -10.56 -8.37
CA GLU A 191 -1.26 -11.74 -8.91
C GLU A 191 -2.22 -11.38 -10.06
N LEU A 192 -2.82 -10.19 -10.00
CA LEU A 192 -3.68 -9.65 -11.05
C LEU A 192 -2.91 -9.09 -12.26
N SER A 193 -1.63 -8.76 -12.10
CA SER A 193 -0.85 -8.03 -13.13
C SER A 193 -0.32 -8.89 -14.28
N LEU A 194 -0.33 -10.23 -14.12
CA LEU A 194 0.35 -11.19 -15.00
C LEU A 194 1.86 -10.96 -15.17
N GLN A 195 2.47 -10.08 -14.37
CA GLN A 195 3.92 -9.82 -14.39
C GLN A 195 4.66 -10.80 -13.47
N THR A 196 5.95 -10.99 -13.72
CA THR A 196 6.80 -11.67 -12.74
C THR A 196 6.86 -10.85 -11.45
N THR A 197 7.16 -11.50 -10.32
CA THR A 197 7.32 -10.80 -9.03
C THR A 197 8.37 -9.70 -9.14
N SER A 198 9.47 -9.94 -9.86
CA SER A 198 10.53 -8.95 -10.05
C SER A 198 10.05 -7.76 -10.87
N ASP A 199 9.44 -8.00 -12.04
CA ASP A 199 8.98 -6.92 -12.93
C ASP A 199 7.91 -6.04 -12.28
N PHE A 200 7.00 -6.66 -11.53
CA PHE A 200 5.95 -5.93 -10.81
C PHE A 200 6.56 -4.98 -9.76
N PHE A 201 7.38 -5.50 -8.84
CA PHE A 201 7.95 -4.66 -7.78
C PHE A 201 8.98 -3.66 -8.28
N LEU A 202 9.75 -3.99 -9.33
CA LEU A 202 10.61 -3.03 -10.02
C LEU A 202 9.79 -1.91 -10.66
N GLY A 203 8.66 -2.25 -11.29
CA GLY A 203 7.75 -1.29 -11.89
C GLY A 203 7.02 -0.39 -10.88
N LEU A 204 6.93 -0.78 -9.61
CA LEU A 204 6.36 0.05 -8.54
C LEU A 204 7.33 1.05 -7.93
N ARG A 205 8.63 0.96 -8.25
CA ARG A 205 9.66 1.86 -7.71
C ARG A 205 9.46 3.28 -8.24
N ARG A 206 9.41 4.23 -7.31
CA ARG A 206 9.30 5.66 -7.60
C ARG A 206 9.88 6.49 -6.45
N GLU A 207 9.84 7.81 -6.60
CA GLU A 207 10.37 8.75 -5.59
C GLU A 207 9.75 8.54 -4.21
N ALA A 208 8.43 8.37 -4.15
CA ALA A 208 7.69 8.14 -2.89
C ALA A 208 7.96 6.79 -2.22
N SER A 209 8.58 5.80 -2.92
CA SER A 209 8.84 4.47 -2.36
C SER A 209 9.66 4.52 -1.06
N GLY A 210 10.58 5.47 -0.93
CA GLY A 210 11.35 5.65 0.31
C GLY A 210 10.45 6.08 1.48
N SER A 211 9.60 7.08 1.26
CA SER A 211 8.65 7.56 2.27
C SER A 211 7.64 6.49 2.66
N ILE A 212 7.13 5.72 1.69
CA ILE A 212 6.26 4.57 1.93
C ILE A 212 6.96 3.55 2.82
N TYR A 213 8.17 3.15 2.47
CA TYR A 213 8.94 2.17 3.24
C TYR A 213 9.22 2.66 4.67
N ALA A 214 9.48 3.95 4.87
CA ALA A 214 9.66 4.52 6.20
C ALA A 214 8.41 4.37 7.09
N PHE A 215 7.21 4.60 6.54
CA PHE A 215 5.97 4.37 7.29
C PHE A 215 5.68 2.88 7.52
N VAL A 216 6.02 1.99 6.57
CA VAL A 216 5.90 0.54 6.79
C VAL A 216 6.87 0.04 7.87
N LEU A 217 8.07 0.61 7.97
CA LEU A 217 8.97 0.34 9.08
C LEU A 217 8.35 0.75 10.42
N LEU A 218 7.77 1.95 10.51
CA LEU A 218 7.04 2.38 11.71
C LEU A 218 5.88 1.44 12.04
N SER A 219 5.20 0.94 11.01
CA SER A 219 4.06 0.02 11.14
C SER A 219 4.42 -1.27 11.88
N THR A 220 5.69 -1.69 11.92
CA THR A 220 6.09 -2.89 12.66
C THR A 220 5.97 -2.73 14.17
N GLY A 221 5.88 -1.50 14.67
CA GLY A 221 5.67 -1.17 16.08
C GLY A 221 4.20 -1.16 16.52
N TYR A 222 3.25 -1.27 15.58
CA TYR A 222 1.82 -1.18 15.84
C TYR A 222 1.13 -2.55 15.70
N ASP A 223 0.09 -2.75 16.51
CA ASP A 223 -0.82 -3.89 16.37
C ASP A 223 -1.98 -3.49 15.45
N PHE A 224 -1.84 -3.76 14.16
CA PHE A 224 -2.97 -3.66 13.24
C PHE A 224 -3.86 -4.90 13.34
N PRO A 225 -5.19 -4.77 13.10
CA PRO A 225 -6.08 -5.92 13.10
C PRO A 225 -5.53 -7.02 12.18
N PRO A 226 -5.67 -8.30 12.56
CA PRO A 226 -5.24 -9.40 11.72
C PRO A 226 -6.00 -9.36 10.39
N ASP A 227 -5.28 -9.10 9.31
CA ASP A 227 -5.74 -9.29 7.93
C ASP A 227 -5.24 -10.67 7.45
N VAL A 228 -5.77 -11.15 6.32
CA VAL A 228 -5.31 -12.35 5.62
C VAL A 228 -3.83 -12.24 5.23
N ILE A 229 -3.32 -11.00 5.10
CA ILE A 229 -1.93 -10.72 4.75
C ILE A 229 -1.09 -10.58 6.01
N SER A 230 0.00 -11.34 6.08
CA SER A 230 0.97 -11.22 7.16
C SER A 230 1.66 -9.85 7.11
N PRO A 231 1.82 -9.16 8.26
CA PRO A 231 2.63 -7.94 8.35
C PRO A 231 4.07 -8.11 7.81
N ALA A 232 4.63 -9.33 7.88
CA ALA A 232 5.93 -9.63 7.31
C ALA A 232 5.93 -9.58 5.77
N ASP A 233 4.82 -9.97 5.13
CA ASP A 233 4.66 -9.89 3.68
C ASP A 233 4.57 -8.43 3.23
N VAL A 234 3.79 -7.60 3.96
CA VAL A 234 3.70 -6.15 3.68
C VAL A 234 5.08 -5.49 3.76
N LEU A 235 5.87 -5.82 4.79
CA LEU A 235 7.25 -5.35 4.90
C LEU A 235 8.10 -5.80 3.71
N GLY A 236 8.04 -7.07 3.30
CA GLY A 236 8.78 -7.60 2.16
C GLY A 236 8.39 -6.95 0.82
N TRP A 237 7.11 -6.62 0.64
CA TRP A 237 6.62 -5.90 -0.54
C TRP A 237 7.09 -4.44 -0.57
N ALA A 238 7.11 -3.77 0.58
CA ALA A 238 7.70 -2.43 0.71
C ALA A 238 9.20 -2.43 0.38
N GLU A 239 9.95 -3.42 0.89
CA GLU A 239 11.38 -3.58 0.61
C GLU A 239 11.67 -3.86 -0.88
N SER A 240 10.80 -4.63 -1.53
CA SER A 240 10.93 -4.96 -2.95
C SER A 240 10.66 -3.75 -3.87
N SER A 241 9.72 -2.89 -3.44
CA SER A 241 9.28 -1.69 -4.16
C SER A 241 10.10 -0.43 -3.88
N VAL A 242 11.17 -0.51 -3.08
CA VAL A 242 12.13 0.59 -2.85
C VAL A 242 13.51 0.26 -3.42
N ALA A 243 14.21 1.27 -3.93
CA ALA A 243 15.59 1.14 -4.36
C ALA A 243 16.50 0.88 -3.14
N GLY A 244 17.46 -0.05 -3.25
CA GLY A 244 18.19 -0.53 -2.08
C GLY A 244 18.90 0.56 -1.28
N LEU A 245 19.57 1.51 -1.93
CA LEU A 245 20.26 2.60 -1.22
C LEU A 245 19.25 3.48 -0.47
N VAL A 246 18.14 3.85 -1.12
CA VAL A 246 17.04 4.62 -0.51
C VAL A 246 16.46 3.86 0.68
N GLY A 247 16.14 2.57 0.51
CA GLY A 247 15.61 1.73 1.58
C GLY A 247 16.57 1.66 2.78
N SER A 248 17.86 1.48 2.53
CA SER A 248 18.87 1.42 3.60
C SER A 248 18.97 2.72 4.41
N VAL A 249 18.82 3.87 3.77
CA VAL A 249 18.77 5.18 4.46
C VAL A 249 17.55 5.27 5.36
N GLN A 250 16.38 4.86 4.88
CA GLN A 250 15.15 4.85 5.71
C GLN A 250 15.26 3.89 6.89
N GLN A 251 15.84 2.71 6.68
CA GLN A 251 16.12 1.76 7.76
C GLN A 251 17.07 2.37 8.81
N GLY A 252 18.10 3.10 8.37
CA GLY A 252 19.00 3.84 9.26
C GLY A 252 18.27 4.85 10.14
N HIS A 253 17.41 5.67 9.53
CA HIS A 253 16.58 6.63 10.27
C HIS A 253 15.60 5.96 11.24
N PHE A 254 15.03 4.82 10.86
CA PHE A 254 14.18 4.04 11.76
C PHE A 254 14.96 3.51 12.98
N VAL A 255 16.20 3.04 12.79
CA VAL A 255 17.10 2.68 13.90
C VAL A 255 17.36 3.89 14.80
N GLU A 256 17.66 5.06 14.23
CA GLU A 256 17.89 6.28 15.02
C GLU A 256 16.67 6.64 15.88
N GLN A 257 15.46 6.52 15.34
CA GLN A 257 14.22 6.75 16.08
C GLN A 257 14.06 5.76 17.24
N LEU A 258 14.26 4.46 17.00
CA LEU A 258 14.12 3.42 18.03
C LEU A 258 15.11 3.54 19.19
N PHE A 259 16.31 4.09 18.94
CA PHE A 259 17.39 4.18 19.93
C PHE A 259 17.76 5.63 20.30
N SER A 260 16.89 6.60 19.97
CA SER A 260 17.04 8.06 20.15
C SER A 260 18.06 8.49 21.22
N GLY A 261 19.24 8.93 20.78
CA GLY A 261 20.30 9.51 21.62
C GLY A 261 21.07 8.53 22.51
N GLN A 262 20.66 7.27 22.62
CA GLN A 262 21.39 6.24 23.37
C GLN A 262 22.26 5.40 22.44
N LYS A 263 23.44 4.97 22.92
CA LYS A 263 24.18 3.91 22.22
C LYS A 263 23.27 2.69 22.16
N PHE A 264 23.17 2.06 20.98
CA PHE A 264 22.46 0.79 20.76
C PHE A 264 22.51 -0.11 22.01
N ASN A 265 21.34 -0.45 22.55
CA ASN A 265 21.20 -1.24 23.76
C ASN A 265 20.62 -2.62 23.40
N ARG A 266 21.35 -3.68 23.74
CA ARG A 266 20.91 -5.07 23.50
C ARG A 266 19.62 -5.43 24.22
N GLN A 267 19.38 -4.89 25.41
CA GLN A 267 18.14 -5.12 26.16
C GLN A 267 16.96 -4.47 25.45
N THR A 268 17.09 -3.21 25.05
CA THR A 268 16.08 -2.50 24.24
C THR A 268 15.79 -3.26 22.96
N TYR A 269 16.83 -3.68 22.22
CA TYR A 269 16.65 -4.50 21.02
C TYR A 269 15.94 -5.83 21.30
N ALA A 270 16.30 -6.52 22.39
CA ALA A 270 15.66 -7.79 22.75
C ALA A 270 14.18 -7.63 23.13
N ALA A 271 13.80 -6.47 23.67
CA ALA A 271 12.43 -6.13 24.02
C ALA A 271 11.56 -5.71 22.82
N LEU A 272 12.16 -5.39 21.66
CA LEU A 272 11.41 -5.10 20.43
C LEU A 272 10.60 -6.34 20.00
N ASN A 273 9.43 -6.10 19.44
CA ASN A 273 8.61 -7.18 18.89
C ASN A 273 9.34 -7.90 17.73
N PRO A 274 9.00 -9.18 17.45
CA PRO A 274 9.71 -9.98 16.45
C PRO A 274 9.77 -9.35 15.06
N LEU A 275 8.69 -8.71 14.62
CA LEU A 275 8.62 -8.07 13.30
C LEU A 275 9.52 -6.84 13.20
N THR A 276 9.56 -6.01 14.24
CA THR A 276 10.47 -4.86 14.31
C THR A 276 11.92 -5.32 14.29
N ARG A 277 12.27 -6.38 15.03
CA ARG A 277 13.62 -6.96 14.94
C ARG A 277 13.93 -7.51 13.55
N HIS A 278 12.95 -8.15 12.90
CA HIS A 278 13.09 -8.63 11.53
C HIS A 278 13.35 -7.47 10.55
N ALA A 279 12.67 -6.33 10.71
CA ALA A 279 12.88 -5.12 9.93
C ALA A 279 14.27 -4.48 10.10
N LEU A 280 14.99 -4.80 11.19
CA LEU A 280 16.36 -4.33 11.45
C LEU A 280 17.45 -5.27 10.91
N ARG A 281 17.10 -6.23 10.05
CA ARG A 281 18.07 -7.11 9.39
C ARG A 281 19.04 -6.33 8.50
N CYS A 282 20.21 -6.92 8.23
CA CYS A 282 21.28 -6.24 7.51
C CYS A 282 20.80 -5.80 6.10
N PRO A 283 21.06 -4.55 5.68
CA PRO A 283 20.67 -4.08 4.34
C PRO A 283 21.14 -4.97 3.18
N TYR A 284 22.27 -5.66 3.31
CA TYR A 284 22.77 -6.58 2.29
C TYR A 284 21.95 -7.87 2.18
N ASP A 285 21.26 -8.27 3.26
CA ASP A 285 20.35 -9.41 3.25
C ASP A 285 19.02 -9.03 2.58
N ILE A 286 18.62 -7.75 2.68
CA ILE A 286 17.38 -7.20 2.08
C ILE A 286 17.59 -6.87 0.61
N TRP A 287 18.67 -6.15 0.31
CA TRP A 287 19.03 -5.70 -1.03
C TRP A 287 20.42 -6.22 -1.40
N PRO A 288 20.52 -7.46 -1.90
CA PRO A 288 21.80 -8.10 -2.26
C PRO A 288 22.62 -7.29 -3.26
N ALA A 289 21.98 -6.48 -4.11
CA ALA A 289 22.64 -5.58 -5.05
C ALA A 289 23.55 -4.52 -4.38
N LEU A 290 23.39 -4.28 -3.07
CA LEU A 290 24.26 -3.38 -2.31
C LEU A 290 25.55 -4.04 -1.82
N THR A 291 25.72 -5.36 -2.02
CA THR A 291 26.90 -6.08 -1.53
C THR A 291 28.18 -5.45 -2.08
N GLY A 292 29.11 -5.09 -1.18
CA GLY A 292 30.36 -4.40 -1.54
C GLY A 292 30.23 -2.89 -1.79
N CYS A 293 29.02 -2.32 -1.66
CA CYS A 293 28.77 -0.89 -1.75
C CYS A 293 28.78 -0.21 -0.38
N CYS A 294 29.16 1.06 -0.37
CA CYS A 294 29.05 1.89 0.83
C CYS A 294 27.57 2.19 1.09
N ILE A 295 27.08 1.86 2.28
CA ILE A 295 25.64 2.05 2.58
C ILE A 295 25.22 3.53 2.63
N ALA A 296 26.15 4.43 2.95
CA ALA A 296 25.85 5.86 3.07
C ALA A 296 25.81 6.59 1.72
N CYS A 297 26.74 6.27 0.80
CA CYS A 297 26.90 7.02 -0.46
C CYS A 297 26.74 6.19 -1.73
N GLY A 298 26.49 4.89 -1.62
CA GLY A 298 26.30 3.98 -2.75
C GLY A 298 27.56 3.67 -3.58
N ARG A 299 28.72 4.28 -3.27
CA ARG A 299 29.96 4.02 -4.02
C ARG A 299 30.36 2.55 -3.92
N THR A 300 30.69 1.97 -5.06
CA THR A 300 31.24 0.62 -5.18
C THR A 300 32.64 0.54 -4.57
N ALA A 301 33.04 -0.63 -4.07
CA ALA A 301 34.33 -0.88 -3.40
C ALA A 301 34.47 -0.24 -2.00
N ALA A 302 33.42 -0.33 -1.18
CA ALA A 302 33.53 -0.03 0.24
C ALA A 302 34.43 -1.06 0.93
N ARG A 303 35.45 -0.59 1.65
CA ARG A 303 36.48 -1.43 2.29
C ARG A 303 36.45 -1.38 3.81
N PHE A 304 35.79 -0.37 4.39
CA PHE A 304 35.78 -0.17 5.83
C PHE A 304 34.50 -0.75 6.41
N SER A 305 34.64 -1.76 7.27
CA SER A 305 33.50 -2.34 7.99
C SER A 305 33.10 -1.49 9.19
N CYS A 306 31.80 -1.41 9.46
CA CYS A 306 31.23 -0.76 10.63
C CYS A 306 32.00 -1.19 11.89
N THR A 307 32.53 -0.24 12.63
CA THR A 307 33.34 -0.51 13.82
C THR A 307 32.58 -1.27 14.92
N ARG A 308 31.24 -1.24 14.89
CA ARG A 308 30.38 -1.94 15.85
C ARG A 308 29.91 -3.31 15.34
N CYS A 309 29.15 -3.34 14.25
CA CYS A 309 28.53 -4.59 13.79
C CYS A 309 29.41 -5.42 12.86
N ARG A 310 30.47 -4.83 12.29
CA ARG A 310 31.39 -5.45 11.30
C ARG A 310 30.73 -5.98 10.02
N ARG A 311 29.40 -5.85 9.87
CA ARG A 311 28.62 -6.34 8.72
C ARG A 311 28.44 -5.29 7.63
N ILE A 312 28.21 -4.04 8.01
CA ILE A 312 27.93 -2.93 7.08
C ILE A 312 29.24 -2.33 6.58
N LEU A 313 29.33 -1.99 5.28
CA LEU A 313 30.53 -1.41 4.67
C LEU A 313 30.35 0.08 4.37
N TYR A 314 31.45 0.81 4.52
CA TYR A 314 31.57 2.24 4.28
C TYR A 314 32.79 2.57 3.41
N CYS A 315 32.71 3.71 2.73
CA CYS A 315 33.77 4.26 1.91
C CYS A 315 34.96 4.78 2.73
N GLY A 316 34.70 5.15 3.99
CA GLY A 316 35.64 5.79 4.90
C GLY A 316 34.92 6.22 6.19
N ARG A 317 35.65 6.89 7.08
CA ARG A 317 35.14 7.32 8.39
C ARG A 317 33.98 8.31 8.27
N ASP A 318 34.04 9.24 7.32
CA ASP A 318 33.01 10.27 7.14
C ASP A 318 31.68 9.63 6.73
N CYS A 319 31.71 8.69 5.77
CA CYS A 319 30.56 7.87 5.38
C CYS A 319 29.96 7.07 6.56
N GLN A 320 30.76 6.73 7.58
CA GLN A 320 30.28 5.97 8.74
C GLN A 320 29.67 6.88 9.83
N LEU A 321 30.06 8.16 9.86
CA LEU A 321 29.59 9.13 10.84
C LEU A 321 28.41 9.97 10.35
N ALA A 322 28.22 10.06 9.04
CA ALA A 322 27.05 10.64 8.37
C ALA A 322 25.83 9.73 8.52
#